data_AF-A0A5W8VGN0-F1
#
_entry.id   AF-A0A5W8VGN0-F1
#
_cell.length_a   1.000
_cell.length_b   1.000
_cell.length_c   1.000
_cell.angle_alpha   90.00
_cell.angle_beta   90.00
_cell.angle_gamma   90.00
#
_symmetry.space_group_name_H-M   'P 1'
#
loop_
_entity.id
_entity.type
_entity.pdbx_description
1 polymer ?
#
loop_
_entity_poly.entity_id
_entity_poly.type
_entity_poly.pdbx_seq_one_letter_code
_entity_poly.pdbx_strand_id
1 'polypeptide(L)'
;MSTLKITGMTCDSCAVHVKDALEKVPGVQSADVSYAKGSAKLAIEVGTSPDALTAAVAGLGYRATLADAPSVSTPGGLLDKMRDLLGRNDKTGSSGALHIAVIGSGGAAMAAALKAVEQGARVTLIERGTIGGTCVNVGCVPSKIMIRAAHIAHLRRESPFDGGIAATVPTIDRSKLL
;
A
#
# COMPACT_ATOMS: atom_id res chain seq x y z
N MET A 1 -5.00 12.19 29.25
CA MET A 1 -4.12 11.45 28.32
C MET A 1 -5.02 10.85 27.27
N SER A 2 -4.74 11.11 25.99
CA SER A 2 -5.54 10.62 24.87
C SER A 2 -4.69 9.70 24.01
N THR A 3 -5.30 8.65 23.44
CA THR A 3 -4.58 7.68 22.61
C THR A 3 -5.03 7.77 21.15
N LEU A 4 -4.06 7.87 20.23
CA LEU A 4 -4.27 7.71 18.79
C LEU A 4 -3.79 6.33 18.36
N LYS A 5 -4.59 5.63 17.56
CA LYS A 5 -4.15 4.49 16.78
C LYS A 5 -3.63 4.98 15.43
N ILE A 6 -2.42 4.57 15.04
CA ILE A 6 -1.72 5.04 13.85
C ILE A 6 -1.39 3.86 12.95
N THR A 7 -1.72 3.97 11.67
CA THR A 7 -1.46 2.93 10.65
C THR A 7 -0.64 3.51 9.50
N GLY A 8 0.19 2.68 8.87
CA GLY A 8 1.08 3.05 7.76
C GLY A 8 2.54 3.31 8.15
N MET A 9 2.89 3.29 9.45
CA MET A 9 4.29 3.30 9.87
C MET A 9 4.98 1.98 9.51
N THR A 10 6.25 2.03 9.11
CA THR A 10 7.03 0.86 8.69
C THR A 10 8.32 0.65 9.46
N CYS A 11 8.73 1.60 10.31
CA CYS A 11 9.91 1.50 11.18
C CYS A 11 9.86 2.52 12.34
N ASP A 12 10.82 2.44 13.28
CA ASP A 12 10.92 3.40 14.40
C ASP A 12 11.25 4.83 13.94
N SER A 13 11.93 5.02 12.80
CA SER A 13 12.14 6.36 12.24
C SER A 13 10.82 7.01 11.81
N CYS A 14 9.83 6.24 11.34
CA CYS A 14 8.47 6.76 11.10
C CYS A 14 7.84 7.26 12.40
N ALA A 15 8.02 6.54 13.52
CA ALA A 15 7.47 6.93 14.81
C ALA A 15 8.06 8.25 15.33
N VAL A 16 9.36 8.48 15.12
CA VAL A 16 10.02 9.76 15.44
C VAL A 16 9.40 10.91 14.64
N HIS A 17 9.23 10.76 13.32
CA HIS A 17 8.64 11.82 12.48
C HIS A 17 7.19 12.13 12.88
N VAL A 18 6.42 11.10 13.23
CA VAL A 18 5.04 11.27 13.72
C VAL A 18 5.01 11.98 15.06
N LYS A 19 5.95 11.67 15.97
CA LYS A 19 6.10 12.37 17.25
C LYS A 19 6.34 13.86 17.02
N ASP A 20 7.33 14.20 16.19
CA ASP A 20 7.70 15.59 15.91
C ASP A 20 6.54 16.40 15.30
N ALA A 21 5.70 15.76 14.49
CA ALA A 21 4.53 16.42 13.92
C ALA A 21 3.41 16.62 14.96
N LEU A 22 3.18 15.64 15.83
CA LEU A 22 2.17 15.73 16.88
C LEU A 22 2.53 16.80 17.93
N GLU A 23 3.80 16.91 18.31
CA GLU A 23 4.27 17.93 19.27
C GLU A 23 4.21 19.36 18.71
N LYS A 24 4.10 19.53 17.39
CA LYS A 24 3.88 20.84 16.75
C LYS A 24 2.41 21.26 16.71
N VAL A 25 1.48 20.37 17.07
CA VAL A 25 0.06 20.70 17.11
C VAL A 25 -0.25 21.55 18.35
N PRO A 26 -0.87 22.73 18.22
CA PRO A 26 -1.23 23.57 19.35
C PRO A 26 -2.09 22.81 20.38
N GLY A 27 -1.67 22.84 21.65
CA GLY A 27 -2.32 22.14 22.75
C GLY A 27 -1.81 20.72 23.01
N VAL A 28 -0.82 20.22 22.26
CA VAL A 28 -0.08 18.99 22.62
C VAL A 28 1.10 19.35 23.51
N GLN A 29 1.12 18.80 24.73
CA GLN A 29 2.22 18.99 25.68
C GLN A 29 3.33 17.95 25.50
N SER A 30 2.97 16.72 25.15
CA SER A 30 3.93 15.67 24.82
C SER A 30 3.29 14.55 24.00
N ALA A 31 4.11 13.89 23.16
CA ALA A 31 3.72 12.72 22.39
C ALA A 31 4.71 11.56 22.59
N ASP A 32 4.18 10.39 22.95
CA ASP A 32 4.92 9.12 22.98
C ASP A 32 4.38 8.21 21.88
N VAL A 33 5.17 7.99 20.83
CA VAL A 33 4.76 7.24 19.62
C VAL A 33 5.49 5.90 19.56
N SER A 34 4.74 4.82 19.40
CA SER A 34 5.29 3.48 19.28
C SER A 34 4.94 2.87 17.93
N TYR A 35 5.98 2.59 17.12
CA TYR A 35 5.84 1.82 15.89
C TYR A 35 5.31 0.40 16.20
N ALA A 36 5.96 -0.30 17.14
CA ALA A 36 5.60 -1.68 17.49
C ALA A 36 4.13 -1.84 17.92
N LYS A 37 3.55 -0.83 18.56
CA LYS A 37 2.14 -0.84 18.99
C LYS A 37 1.18 -0.17 17.99
N GLY A 38 1.71 0.51 16.97
CA GLY A 38 0.90 1.29 16.04
C GLY A 38 0.06 2.36 16.75
N SER A 39 0.62 3.05 17.75
CA SER A 39 -0.14 3.98 18.60
C SER A 39 0.68 5.16 19.09
N ALA A 40 0.03 6.29 19.37
CA ALA A 40 0.60 7.44 20.06
C ALA A 40 -0.21 7.78 21.32
N LYS A 41 0.49 7.96 22.44
CA LYS A 41 -0.08 8.47 23.70
C LYS A 41 0.25 9.96 23.81
N LEU A 42 -0.77 10.78 24.06
CA LEU A 42 -0.66 12.23 24.05
C LEU A 42 -1.09 12.81 25.40
N ALA A 43 -0.30 13.75 25.90
CA ALA A 43 -0.76 14.73 26.89
C ALA A 43 -1.24 15.97 26.12
N ILE A 44 -2.54 16.26 26.18
CA ILE A 44 -3.16 17.38 25.48
C ILE A 44 -3.94 18.26 26.45
N GLU A 45 -4.07 19.54 26.11
CA GLU A 45 -4.91 20.50 26.82
C GLU A 45 -6.39 20.24 26.57
N VAL A 46 -7.23 20.64 27.53
CA VAL A 46 -8.68 20.51 27.41
C VAL A 46 -9.16 21.47 26.32
N GLY A 47 -9.66 20.92 25.21
CA GLY A 47 -10.11 21.69 24.04
C GLY A 47 -9.25 21.54 22.79
N THR A 48 -8.15 20.79 22.84
CA THR A 48 -7.38 20.43 21.63
C THR A 48 -8.25 19.62 20.67
N SER A 49 -8.35 20.10 19.43
CA SER A 49 -9.19 19.45 18.41
C SER A 49 -8.62 18.08 17.99
N PRO A 50 -9.40 17.00 18.12
CA PRO A 50 -9.13 15.69 17.51
C PRO A 50 -8.72 15.75 16.04
N ASP A 51 -9.38 16.62 15.28
CA ASP A 51 -9.21 16.71 13.83
C ASP A 51 -7.84 17.29 13.48
N ALA A 52 -7.32 18.21 14.30
CA ALA A 52 -5.98 18.76 14.11
C ALA A 52 -4.89 17.70 14.32
N LEU A 53 -5.06 16.81 15.30
CA LEU A 53 -4.14 15.70 15.56
C LEU A 53 -4.14 14.68 14.42
N THR A 54 -5.33 14.30 13.94
CA THR A 54 -5.45 13.37 12.82
C THR A 54 -4.94 13.98 11.51
N ALA A 55 -5.18 15.27 11.27
CA ALA A 55 -4.67 16.00 10.12
C ALA A 55 -3.14 16.11 10.11
N ALA A 56 -2.50 16.32 11.26
CA ALA A 56 -1.04 16.36 11.37
C ALA A 56 -0.40 15.01 10.98
N VAL A 57 -1.00 13.90 11.43
CA VAL A 57 -0.55 12.55 11.05
C VAL A 57 -0.85 12.25 9.57
N ALA A 58 -1.98 12.71 9.05
CA ALA A 58 -2.35 12.57 7.64
C ALA A 58 -1.42 13.36 6.71
N GLY A 59 -0.95 14.54 7.14
CA GLY A 59 0.03 15.34 6.41
C GLY A 59 1.37 14.64 6.18
N LEU A 60 1.70 13.64 7.00
CA LEU A 60 2.87 12.77 6.83
C LEU A 60 2.60 11.51 6.00
N GLY A 61 1.37 11.32 5.50
CA GLY A 61 0.97 10.14 4.71
C GLY A 61 0.52 8.93 5.54
N TYR A 62 0.35 9.08 6.86
CA TYR A 62 -0.15 8.03 7.74
C TYR A 62 -1.64 8.23 8.05
N ARG A 63 -2.29 7.26 8.70
CA ARG A 63 -3.69 7.40 9.15
C ARG A 63 -3.77 7.29 10.66
N ALA A 64 -4.44 8.23 11.31
CA ALA A 64 -4.67 8.21 12.75
C ALA A 64 -6.17 8.24 13.09
N THR A 65 -6.55 7.53 14.15
CA THR A 65 -7.90 7.56 14.73
C THR A 65 -7.81 7.66 16.25
N LEU A 66 -8.61 8.51 16.89
CA LEU A 66 -8.71 8.53 18.35
C LEU A 66 -9.33 7.24 18.88
N ALA A 67 -8.75 6.68 19.93
CA ALA A 67 -9.26 5.51 20.61
C ALA A 67 -10.45 5.82 21.55
N ASP A 68 -10.64 7.09 21.93
CA ASP A 68 -11.57 7.51 22.99
C ASP A 68 -12.81 8.30 22.49
N ALA A 69 -13.06 8.38 21.18
CA ALA A 69 -14.24 9.07 20.64
C ALA A 69 -15.33 8.06 20.21
N PRO A 70 -16.58 8.19 20.69
CA PRO A 70 -17.71 7.47 20.10
C PRO A 70 -17.84 7.88 18.63
N SER A 71 -18.10 6.90 17.76
CA SER A 71 -18.20 7.09 16.31
C SER A 71 -19.36 8.02 15.96
N VAL A 72 -19.06 9.30 15.71
CA VAL A 72 -20.01 10.21 15.09
C VAL A 72 -19.97 9.96 13.58
N SER A 73 -20.96 9.24 13.09
CA SER A 73 -21.22 9.09 11.66
C SER A 73 -21.59 10.46 11.06
N THR A 74 -20.76 10.98 10.18
CA THR A 74 -21.10 12.14 9.36
C THR A 74 -22.25 11.76 8.41
N PRO A 75 -23.27 12.62 8.19
CA PRO A 75 -24.32 12.33 7.22
C PRO A 75 -23.73 12.12 5.82
N GLY A 76 -23.85 10.89 5.31
CA GLY A 76 -23.29 10.44 4.05
C GLY A 76 -23.82 11.19 2.83
N GLY A 77 -22.90 11.51 1.91
CA GLY A 77 -23.22 12.12 0.62
C GLY A 77 -23.89 11.16 -0.36
N LEU A 78 -24.19 11.65 -1.56
CA LEU A 78 -24.88 10.92 -2.64
C LEU A 78 -24.26 9.53 -2.97
N LEU A 79 -22.95 9.38 -2.72
CA LEU A 79 -22.21 8.12 -2.88
C LEU A 79 -22.62 7.03 -1.88
N ASP A 80 -23.00 7.38 -0.65
CA ASP A 80 -23.47 6.41 0.35
C ASP A 80 -24.86 5.86 -0.01
N LYS A 81 -25.73 6.70 -0.59
CA LYS A 81 -27.04 6.26 -1.10
C LYS A 81 -26.92 5.28 -2.27
N MET A 82 -25.90 5.43 -3.13
CA MET A 82 -25.65 4.45 -4.20
C MET A 82 -25.14 3.11 -3.67
N ARG A 83 -24.46 3.09 -2.52
CA ARG A 83 -24.02 1.85 -1.84
C ARG A 83 -25.20 1.14 -1.17
N ASP A 84 -26.18 1.88 -0.69
CA ASP A 84 -27.39 1.36 -0.05
C ASP A 84 -28.31 0.65 -1.06
N LEU A 85 -28.43 1.21 -2.27
CA LEU A 85 -29.19 0.63 -3.40
C LEU A 85 -28.61 -0.70 -3.91
N LEU A 86 -27.33 -0.98 -3.65
CA LEU A 86 -26.65 -2.23 -4.04
C LEU A 86 -26.69 -3.31 -2.94
N GLY A 87 -27.51 -3.13 -1.90
CA GLY A 87 -27.93 -4.19 -1.00
C GLY A 87 -26.91 -4.56 0.08
N ARG A 88 -26.78 -3.71 1.12
CA ARG A 88 -26.38 -4.18 2.44
C ARG A 88 -27.64 -4.49 3.24
N ASN A 89 -27.91 -5.78 3.40
CA ASN A 89 -28.86 -6.24 4.41
C ASN A 89 -28.20 -6.01 5.78
N ASP A 90 -28.56 -4.91 6.42
CA ASP A 90 -28.05 -4.51 7.73
C ASP A 90 -28.72 -5.39 8.80
N LYS A 91 -28.16 -6.59 9.02
CA LYS A 91 -28.39 -7.35 10.26
C LYS A 91 -27.22 -7.12 11.18
N THR A 92 -27.46 -6.23 12.14
CA THR A 92 -26.74 -6.08 13.39
C THR A 92 -26.52 -7.45 14.05
N GLY A 93 -25.26 -7.80 14.32
CA GLY A 93 -24.90 -8.96 15.18
C GLY A 93 -23.97 -10.00 14.54
N SER A 94 -22.68 -9.65 14.42
CA SER A 94 -21.47 -10.50 14.36
C SER A 94 -20.49 -9.84 13.41
N SER A 95 -19.41 -9.26 13.93
CA SER A 95 -18.31 -8.67 13.16
C SER A 95 -17.48 -9.78 12.48
N GLY A 96 -18.10 -10.54 11.59
CA GLY A 96 -17.46 -11.57 10.80
C GLY A 96 -16.60 -10.96 9.71
N ALA A 97 -15.36 -11.45 9.57
CA ALA A 97 -14.47 -11.11 8.46
C ALA A 97 -15.21 -11.25 7.11
N LEU A 98 -15.18 -10.19 6.29
CA LEU A 98 -15.77 -10.23 4.94
C LEU A 98 -15.21 -11.42 4.16
N HIS A 99 -16.03 -12.09 3.36
CA HIS A 99 -15.60 -13.15 2.46
C HIS A 99 -15.53 -12.60 1.04
N ILE A 100 -14.33 -12.58 0.46
CA ILE A 100 -14.10 -11.98 -0.86
C ILE A 100 -13.56 -13.06 -1.79
N ALA A 101 -14.26 -13.29 -2.91
CA ALA A 101 -13.76 -14.12 -4.00
C ALA A 101 -13.05 -13.25 -5.04
N VAL A 102 -11.83 -13.62 -5.42
CA VAL A 102 -11.03 -12.94 -6.45
C VAL A 102 -10.79 -13.93 -7.59
N ILE A 103 -11.18 -13.56 -8.81
CA ILE A 103 -11.01 -14.39 -10.00
C ILE A 103 -9.83 -13.86 -10.81
N GLY A 104 -8.83 -14.72 -11.00
CA GLY A 104 -7.53 -14.43 -11.58
C GLY A 104 -6.45 -14.23 -10.52
N SER A 105 -5.19 -14.30 -10.98
CA SER A 105 -3.98 -14.13 -10.15
C SER A 105 -2.97 -13.13 -10.74
N GLY A 106 -3.40 -12.33 -11.71
CA GLY A 106 -2.59 -11.25 -12.27
C GLY A 106 -2.36 -10.09 -11.28
N GLY A 107 -1.58 -9.09 -11.68
CA GLY A 107 -1.18 -7.99 -10.78
C GLY A 107 -2.37 -7.30 -10.08
N ALA A 108 -3.46 -7.02 -10.79
CA ALA A 108 -4.66 -6.42 -10.20
C ALA A 108 -5.34 -7.34 -9.18
N ALA A 109 -5.48 -8.62 -9.49
CA ALA A 109 -6.12 -9.60 -8.62
C ALA A 109 -5.29 -9.82 -7.34
N MET A 110 -3.97 -9.96 -7.47
CA MET A 110 -3.09 -10.12 -6.32
C MET A 110 -3.09 -8.88 -5.42
N ALA A 111 -3.06 -7.67 -6.00
CA ALA A 111 -3.14 -6.43 -5.24
C ALA A 111 -4.46 -6.29 -4.48
N ALA A 112 -5.59 -6.61 -5.13
CA ALA A 112 -6.90 -6.60 -4.50
C ALA A 112 -7.02 -7.64 -3.38
N ALA A 113 -6.53 -8.86 -3.62
CA ALA A 113 -6.56 -9.95 -2.64
C ALA A 113 -5.73 -9.61 -1.39
N LEU A 114 -4.50 -9.13 -1.57
CA LEU A 114 -3.64 -8.73 -0.44
C LEU A 114 -4.26 -7.58 0.34
N LYS A 115 -4.79 -6.56 -0.35
CA LYS A 115 -5.44 -5.43 0.32
C LYS A 115 -6.69 -5.85 1.09
N ALA A 116 -7.46 -6.79 0.56
CA ALA A 116 -8.60 -7.37 1.27
C ALA A 116 -8.17 -8.11 2.54
N VAL A 117 -7.11 -8.92 2.48
CA VAL A 117 -6.55 -9.60 3.67
C VAL A 117 -6.06 -8.61 4.72
N GLU A 118 -5.34 -7.55 4.32
CA GLU A 118 -4.89 -6.50 5.24
C GLU A 118 -6.03 -5.80 5.98
N GLN A 119 -7.22 -5.74 5.37
CA GLN A 119 -8.44 -5.17 5.97
C GLN A 119 -9.24 -6.21 6.78
N GLY A 120 -8.69 -7.40 7.01
CA GLY A 120 -9.31 -8.44 7.82
C GLY A 120 -10.35 -9.28 7.08
N ALA A 121 -10.39 -9.25 5.75
CA ALA A 121 -11.25 -10.14 4.97
C ALA A 121 -10.61 -11.53 4.82
N ARG A 122 -11.45 -12.57 4.79
CA ARG A 122 -11.07 -13.90 4.31
C ARG A 122 -11.21 -13.93 2.79
N VAL A 123 -10.12 -14.17 2.08
CA VAL A 123 -10.09 -14.15 0.61
C VAL A 123 -10.02 -15.57 0.05
N THR A 124 -10.80 -15.83 -0.99
CA THR A 124 -10.67 -17.02 -1.86
C THR A 124 -10.20 -16.56 -3.23
N LEU A 125 -9.00 -16.95 -3.63
CA LEU A 125 -8.42 -16.60 -4.93
C LEU A 125 -8.54 -17.80 -5.88
N ILE A 126 -9.05 -17.57 -7.10
CA ILE A 126 -9.35 -18.62 -8.08
C ILE A 126 -8.59 -18.29 -9.36
N GLU A 127 -7.65 -19.14 -9.76
CA GLU A 127 -6.90 -19.02 -11.00
C GLU A 127 -7.11 -20.28 -11.85
N ARG A 128 -7.23 -20.09 -13.17
CA ARG A 128 -7.44 -21.20 -14.12
C ARG A 128 -6.13 -21.78 -14.67
N GLY A 129 -5.03 -21.02 -14.60
CA GLY A 129 -3.72 -21.40 -15.16
C GLY A 129 -2.56 -21.09 -14.23
N THR A 130 -1.45 -20.62 -14.80
CA THR A 130 -0.25 -20.27 -14.04
C THR A 130 -0.47 -19.02 -13.19
N ILE A 131 -0.15 -19.12 -11.90
CA ILE A 131 -0.23 -17.99 -10.95
C ILE A 131 0.66 -16.82 -11.42
N GLY A 132 0.22 -15.60 -11.16
CA GLY A 132 0.93 -14.36 -11.50
C GLY A 132 0.44 -13.72 -12.81
N GLY A 133 -0.38 -14.45 -13.59
CA GLY A 133 -1.01 -13.96 -14.80
C GLY A 133 -0.01 -13.53 -15.90
N THR A 134 -0.41 -12.56 -16.71
CA THR A 134 0.31 -12.18 -17.93
C THR A 134 1.69 -11.58 -17.66
N CYS A 135 1.77 -10.57 -16.78
CA CYS A 135 2.99 -9.75 -16.64
C CYS A 135 4.22 -10.59 -16.29
N VAL A 136 4.08 -11.57 -15.40
CA VAL A 136 5.18 -12.40 -14.92
C VAL A 136 5.51 -13.52 -15.91
N ASN A 137 4.50 -14.17 -16.48
CA ASN A 137 4.70 -15.40 -17.23
C ASN A 137 4.94 -15.18 -18.73
N VAL A 138 4.19 -14.27 -19.36
CA VAL A 138 4.14 -14.14 -20.83
C VAL A 138 4.05 -12.70 -21.32
N GLY A 139 4.47 -11.75 -20.47
CA GLY A 139 4.31 -10.32 -20.73
C GLY A 139 5.55 -9.52 -20.38
N CYS A 140 5.37 -8.55 -19.49
CA CYS A 140 6.38 -7.53 -19.17
C CYS A 140 7.72 -8.11 -18.72
N VAL A 141 7.71 -9.11 -17.85
CA VAL A 141 8.95 -9.70 -17.29
C VAL A 141 9.79 -10.38 -18.39
N PRO A 142 9.30 -11.41 -19.11
CA PRO A 142 10.11 -12.05 -20.16
C PRO A 142 10.45 -11.10 -21.31
N SER A 143 9.55 -10.18 -21.68
CA SER A 143 9.83 -9.21 -22.75
C SER A 143 10.96 -8.24 -22.36
N LYS A 144 10.99 -7.72 -21.13
CA LYS A 144 12.06 -6.82 -20.68
C LYS A 144 13.40 -7.54 -20.50
N ILE A 145 13.39 -8.80 -20.07
CA ILE A 145 14.62 -9.61 -20.04
C ILE A 145 15.18 -9.80 -21.46
N MET A 146 14.32 -10.14 -22.43
CA MET A 146 14.74 -10.31 -23.82
C MET A 146 15.22 -8.98 -24.44
N ILE A 147 14.54 -7.87 -24.19
CA ILE A 147 14.97 -6.53 -24.64
C ILE A 147 16.36 -6.20 -24.07
N ARG A 148 16.64 -6.56 -22.81
CA ARG A 148 17.97 -6.34 -22.23
C ARG A 148 19.03 -7.21 -22.89
N ALA A 149 18.74 -8.48 -23.19
CA ALA A 149 19.65 -9.34 -23.94
C ALA A 149 19.94 -8.78 -25.35
N ALA A 150 18.90 -8.29 -26.04
CA ALA A 150 19.05 -7.63 -27.34
C ALA A 150 19.91 -6.36 -27.24
N HIS A 151 19.71 -5.55 -26.18
CA HIS A 151 20.52 -4.36 -25.94
C HIS A 151 22.01 -4.69 -25.74
N ILE A 152 22.33 -5.79 -25.04
CA ILE A 152 23.73 -6.25 -24.90
C ILE A 152 24.30 -6.68 -26.26
N ALA A 153 23.53 -7.43 -27.06
CA ALA A 153 23.96 -7.84 -28.39
C ALA A 153 24.20 -6.64 -29.32
N HIS A 154 23.35 -5.61 -29.22
CA HIS A 154 23.49 -4.36 -29.94
C HIS A 154 24.75 -3.61 -29.52
N LEU A 155 24.99 -3.41 -28.21
CA LEU A 155 26.18 -2.70 -27.71
C LEU A 155 27.51 -3.43 -27.99
N ARG A 156 27.49 -4.75 -28.18
CA ARG A 156 28.68 -5.49 -28.65
C ARG A 156 28.99 -5.23 -30.12
N ARG A 157 27.95 -4.94 -30.91
CA ARG A 157 28.04 -4.72 -32.35
C ARG A 157 28.39 -3.29 -32.70
N GLU A 158 27.89 -2.33 -31.92
CA GLU A 158 28.12 -0.91 -32.16
C GLU A 158 28.07 -0.11 -30.85
N SER A 159 28.91 0.90 -30.80
CA SER A 159 28.90 1.88 -29.71
C SER A 159 29.40 3.24 -30.21
N PRO A 160 29.08 4.34 -29.51
CA PRO A 160 29.68 5.64 -29.80
C PRO A 160 31.22 5.67 -29.64
N PHE A 161 31.83 4.62 -29.11
CA PHE A 161 33.26 4.52 -28.80
C PHE A 161 34.01 3.57 -29.73
N ASP A 162 33.42 3.18 -30.87
CA ASP A 162 34.04 2.17 -31.76
C ASP A 162 35.38 2.63 -32.37
N GLY A 163 35.68 3.94 -32.34
CA GLY A 163 37.00 4.47 -32.69
C GLY A 163 38.11 4.15 -31.67
N GLY A 164 37.75 3.76 -30.44
CA GLY A 164 38.68 3.40 -29.36
C GLY A 164 38.46 2.01 -28.75
N ILE A 165 37.33 1.35 -29.06
CA ILE A 165 36.97 0.02 -28.57
C ILE A 165 36.49 -0.81 -29.75
N ALA A 166 37.20 -1.88 -30.10
CA ALA A 166 36.80 -2.72 -31.21
C ALA A 166 35.46 -3.42 -30.95
N ALA A 167 34.51 -3.28 -31.87
CA ALA A 167 33.25 -4.00 -31.86
C ALA A 167 33.42 -5.44 -32.37
N THR A 168 32.50 -6.34 -31.99
CA THR A 168 32.47 -7.72 -32.48
C THR A 168 31.03 -8.21 -32.55
N VAL A 169 30.65 -8.80 -33.70
CA VAL A 169 29.32 -9.43 -33.83
C VAL A 169 29.25 -10.66 -32.92
N PRO A 170 28.39 -10.67 -31.88
CA PRO A 170 28.34 -11.79 -30.95
C PRO A 170 27.54 -12.96 -31.53
N THR A 171 27.99 -14.19 -31.29
CA THR A 171 27.16 -15.38 -31.45
C THR A 171 26.01 -15.34 -30.44
N ILE A 172 24.79 -15.60 -30.91
CA ILE A 172 23.59 -15.62 -30.07
C ILE A 172 23.07 -17.05 -29.98
N ASP A 173 23.23 -17.67 -28.80
CA ASP A 173 22.54 -18.92 -28.48
C ASP A 173 21.20 -18.59 -27.82
N ARG A 174 20.13 -18.64 -28.62
CA ARG A 174 18.78 -18.31 -28.16
C ARG A 174 18.28 -19.26 -27.08
N SER A 175 18.72 -20.53 -27.09
CA SER A 175 18.29 -21.55 -26.11
C SER A 175 18.77 -21.25 -24.69
N LYS A 176 19.81 -20.43 -24.55
CA LYS A 176 20.36 -19.97 -23.27
C LYS A 176 19.79 -18.62 -22.82
N LEU A 177 18.89 -18.02 -23.62
CA LEU A 177 18.30 -16.72 -23.35
C LEU A 177 16.81 -16.89 -23.01
N LEU A 178 16.53 -17.09 -21.72
CA LEU A 178 15.22 -17.43 -21.13
C LEU A 178 14.78 -18.88 -21.42
#